data_AF-A0A9P1GER4-F1
#
_entry.id   AF-A0A9P1GER4-F1
#
_cell.length_a   1.000
_cell.length_b   1.000
_cell.length_c   1.000
_cell.angle_alpha   90.00
_cell.angle_beta   90.00
_cell.angle_gamma   90.00
#
_symmetry.space_group_name_H-M   'P 1'
#
loop_
_entity.id
_entity.type
_entity.pdbx_description
1 polymer ?
#
loop_
_entity_poly.entity_id
_entity_poly.type
_entity_poly.pdbx_seq_one_letter_code
_entity_poly.pdbx_strand_id
1 'polypeptide(L)'
;MSISAHKMYGPKGIGALYVRRKPRVRLRPVIDGGGQERGMRSGTLATPPIVGFGAAAEVCMQEMDNDIRHVQKLYKRMHDQITDQLPQITLNGSPSQRWPGNVNLSFACVEGESLLMSLAKTTAVSSGSACTSASLEPSYVLRAIGVSEDLAHTSLRFGIGRFTTEAEVDKTVNEVVREVRRLRDMSPLWELELEALKTGGQKQAVTWS
;
A
#
# COMPACT_ATOMS: atom_id res chain seq x y z
N MET A 1 2.96 -12.70 -17.27
CA MET A 1 2.03 -12.15 -16.27
C MET A 1 1.99 -13.11 -15.10
N SER A 2 2.21 -12.61 -13.89
CA SER A 2 2.22 -13.40 -12.64
C SER A 2 0.94 -13.11 -11.87
N ILE A 3 0.31 -14.15 -11.32
CA ILE A 3 -0.99 -14.06 -10.66
C ILE A 3 -0.90 -14.78 -9.31
N SER A 4 -1.47 -14.19 -8.27
CA SER A 4 -1.54 -14.77 -6.94
C SER A 4 -2.98 -14.82 -6.44
N ALA A 5 -3.43 -15.99 -6.00
CA ALA A 5 -4.83 -16.20 -5.65
C ALA A 5 -5.27 -15.36 -4.44
N HIS A 6 -4.44 -15.26 -3.41
CA HIS A 6 -4.77 -14.51 -2.19
C HIS A 6 -4.88 -12.99 -2.38
N LYS A 7 -4.54 -12.44 -3.56
CA LYS A 7 -4.78 -11.03 -3.92
C LYS A 7 -6.13 -10.81 -4.60
N MET A 8 -6.88 -11.88 -4.86
CA MET A 8 -8.25 -11.88 -5.36
C MET A 8 -9.16 -12.73 -4.46
N TYR A 9 -8.89 -12.71 -3.14
CA TYR A 9 -9.63 -13.45 -2.10
C TYR A 9 -9.60 -14.98 -2.21
N GLY A 10 -8.70 -15.54 -3.02
CA GLY A 10 -8.43 -16.98 -3.07
C GLY A 10 -7.47 -17.46 -1.97
N PRO A 11 -7.14 -18.76 -1.96
CA PRO A 11 -6.26 -19.34 -0.93
C PRO A 11 -4.81 -18.84 -1.03
N LYS A 12 -4.13 -18.76 0.11
CA LYS A 12 -2.67 -18.53 0.17
C LYS A 12 -1.91 -19.76 -0.35
N GLY A 13 -0.68 -19.56 -0.80
CA GLY A 13 0.21 -20.66 -1.23
C GLY A 13 -0.03 -21.17 -2.67
N ILE A 14 -0.88 -20.51 -3.45
CA ILE A 14 -1.12 -20.84 -4.86
C ILE A 14 -1.10 -19.59 -5.75
N GLY A 15 -0.67 -19.78 -6.99
CA GLY A 15 -0.59 -18.74 -8.00
C GLY A 15 -0.43 -19.35 -9.39
N ALA A 16 -0.36 -18.49 -10.41
CA ALA A 16 -0.15 -18.89 -11.78
C ALA A 16 0.84 -17.97 -12.49
N LEU A 17 1.57 -18.54 -13.45
CA LEU A 17 2.39 -17.80 -14.39
C LEU A 17 1.78 -17.99 -15.79
N TYR A 18 1.27 -16.91 -16.37
CA TYR A 18 0.84 -16.93 -17.75
C TYR A 18 2.05 -16.84 -18.68
N VAL A 19 2.23 -17.89 -19.49
CA VAL A 19 3.26 -18.00 -20.52
C VAL A 19 2.61 -17.89 -21.90
N ARG A 20 2.91 -16.81 -22.62
CA ARG A 20 2.38 -16.56 -23.96
C ARG A 20 2.88 -17.62 -24.93
N ARG A 21 1.94 -18.22 -25.68
CA ARG A 21 2.27 -19.23 -26.71
C ARG A 21 2.70 -18.62 -28.04
N LYS A 22 2.14 -17.46 -28.43
CA LYS A 22 2.42 -16.77 -29.69
C LYS A 22 2.55 -15.25 -29.48
N PRO A 23 3.69 -14.61 -29.83
CA PRO A 23 4.98 -15.25 -30.14
C PRO A 23 5.44 -16.17 -29.00
N ARG A 24 6.20 -17.23 -29.34
CA ARG A 24 6.56 -18.29 -28.39
C ARG A 24 7.57 -17.76 -27.37
N VAL A 25 7.19 -17.80 -26.09
CA VAL A 25 8.11 -17.55 -24.97
C VAL A 25 8.69 -18.89 -24.51
N ARG A 26 10.02 -18.96 -24.36
CA ARG A 26 10.72 -20.14 -23.83
C ARG A 26 11.21 -19.82 -22.42
N LEU A 27 10.86 -20.67 -21.47
CA LEU A 27 11.31 -20.58 -20.08
C LEU A 27 12.02 -21.89 -19.72
N ARG A 28 13.06 -21.79 -18.89
CA ARG A 28 13.67 -22.95 -18.25
C ARG A 28 12.90 -23.21 -16.94
N PRO A 29 12.44 -24.45 -16.67
CA PRO A 29 11.83 -24.78 -15.38
C PRO A 29 12.85 -24.57 -14.25
N VAL A 30 12.35 -24.09 -13.11
CA VAL A 30 13.15 -23.93 -11.87
C VAL A 30 12.94 -25.12 -10.93
N ILE A 31 11.86 -25.89 -11.12
CA ILE A 31 11.51 -27.07 -10.34
C ILE A 31 11.58 -28.29 -11.25
N ASP A 32 12.64 -29.08 -11.09
CA ASP A 32 12.87 -30.33 -11.82
C ASP A 32 12.01 -31.48 -11.26
N GLY A 33 11.71 -32.48 -12.10
CA GLY A 33 10.90 -33.64 -11.70
C GLY A 33 10.07 -34.25 -12.85
N GLY A 34 8.91 -34.83 -12.51
CA GLY A 34 8.10 -35.69 -13.39
C GLY A 34 7.33 -35.01 -14.53
N GLY A 35 7.62 -33.75 -14.85
CA GLY A 35 7.08 -33.11 -16.06
C GLY A 35 5.64 -32.59 -15.98
N GLN A 36 5.07 -32.43 -14.78
CA GLN A 36 3.78 -31.77 -14.58
C GLN A 36 3.77 -30.33 -15.14
N GLU A 37 2.58 -29.77 -15.36
CA GLU A 37 2.40 -28.44 -15.94
C GLU A 37 3.16 -28.26 -17.26
N ARG A 38 3.14 -29.30 -18.11
CA ARG A 38 3.81 -29.35 -19.43
C ARG A 38 5.34 -29.22 -19.33
N GLY A 39 5.93 -29.76 -18.27
CA GLY A 39 7.35 -29.68 -17.99
C GLY A 39 7.81 -28.31 -17.48
N MET A 40 6.91 -27.38 -17.17
CA MET A 40 7.27 -26.04 -16.67
C MET A 40 7.38 -25.99 -15.14
N ARG A 41 6.64 -26.85 -14.43
CA ARG A 41 6.63 -26.89 -12.97
C ARG A 41 6.30 -28.30 -12.50
N SER A 42 7.32 -29.04 -12.06
CA SER A 42 7.16 -30.40 -11.57
C SER A 42 6.54 -30.47 -10.17
N GLY A 43 6.03 -31.65 -9.82
CA GLY A 43 5.41 -31.95 -8.52
C GLY A 43 3.90 -32.09 -8.61
N THR A 44 3.32 -32.89 -7.70
CA THR A 44 1.88 -33.16 -7.64
C THR A 44 1.08 -31.87 -7.54
N LEU A 45 -0.04 -31.81 -8.28
CA LEU A 45 -0.92 -30.67 -8.27
C LEU A 45 -1.65 -30.58 -6.93
N ALA A 46 -1.63 -29.40 -6.32
CA ALA A 46 -2.37 -29.13 -5.10
C ALA A 46 -3.84 -28.85 -5.47
N THR A 47 -4.62 -29.91 -5.70
CA THR A 47 -5.98 -29.80 -6.27
C THR A 47 -6.89 -28.86 -5.49
N PRO A 48 -7.02 -28.94 -4.14
CA PRO A 48 -7.92 -28.03 -3.40
C PRO A 48 -7.58 -26.53 -3.58
N PRO A 49 -6.34 -26.04 -3.41
CA PRO A 49 -6.05 -24.63 -3.64
C PRO A 49 -6.13 -24.24 -5.12
N ILE A 50 -5.91 -25.15 -6.08
CA ILE A 50 -6.15 -24.89 -7.50
C ILE A 50 -7.65 -24.62 -7.75
N VAL A 51 -8.53 -25.46 -7.19
CA VAL A 51 -9.99 -25.27 -7.27
C VAL A 51 -10.40 -23.94 -6.62
N GLY A 52 -9.89 -23.66 -5.41
CA GLY A 52 -10.17 -22.39 -4.73
C GLY A 52 -9.67 -21.16 -5.49
N PHE A 53 -8.55 -21.27 -6.20
CA PHE A 53 -8.08 -20.20 -7.09
C PHE A 53 -9.00 -20.03 -8.30
N GLY A 54 -9.45 -21.12 -8.93
CA GLY A 54 -10.44 -21.08 -10.01
C GLY A 54 -11.73 -20.37 -9.59
N ALA A 55 -12.30 -20.76 -8.44
CA ALA A 55 -13.50 -20.14 -7.89
C ALA A 55 -13.30 -18.65 -7.57
N ALA A 56 -12.16 -18.28 -6.98
CA ALA A 56 -11.85 -16.88 -6.71
C ALA A 56 -11.73 -16.05 -7.99
N ALA A 57 -11.15 -16.61 -9.05
CA ALA A 57 -11.07 -15.95 -10.36
C ALA A 57 -12.45 -15.76 -11.00
N GLU A 58 -13.33 -16.75 -10.90
CA GLU A 58 -14.72 -16.67 -11.39
C GLU A 58 -15.50 -15.55 -10.69
N VAL A 59 -15.49 -15.52 -9.35
CA VAL A 59 -16.13 -14.45 -8.58
C VAL A 59 -15.50 -13.09 -8.90
N CYS A 60 -14.17 -13.03 -9.06
CA CYS A 60 -13.49 -11.79 -9.42
C CYS A 60 -13.94 -11.28 -10.79
N MET A 61 -14.18 -12.14 -11.78
CA MET A 61 -14.71 -11.73 -13.08
C MET A 61 -16.14 -11.18 -12.99
N GLN A 62 -16.98 -11.74 -12.11
CA GLN A 62 -18.37 -11.30 -11.92
C GLN A 62 -18.47 -9.98 -11.17
N GLU A 63 -17.63 -9.79 -10.14
CA GLU A 63 -17.71 -8.63 -9.24
C GLU A 63 -16.76 -7.48 -9.61
N MET A 64 -15.88 -7.64 -10.60
CA MET A 64 -14.79 -6.69 -10.88
C MET A 64 -15.25 -5.24 -10.98
N ASP A 65 -16.32 -4.99 -11.75
CA ASP A 65 -16.83 -3.64 -11.97
C ASP A 65 -17.48 -3.05 -10.71
N ASN A 66 -18.16 -3.89 -9.92
CA ASN A 66 -18.73 -3.50 -8.63
C ASN A 66 -17.62 -3.17 -7.63
N ASP A 67 -16.64 -4.05 -7.50
CA ASP A 67 -15.47 -3.89 -6.63
C ASP A 67 -14.71 -2.61 -6.98
N ILE A 68 -14.48 -2.32 -8.27
CA ILE A 68 -13.80 -1.09 -8.71
C ILE A 68 -14.60 0.14 -8.29
N ARG A 69 -15.91 0.20 -8.58
CA ARG A 69 -16.76 1.35 -8.19
C ARG A 69 -16.77 1.57 -6.68
N HIS A 70 -16.93 0.48 -5.93
CA HIS A 70 -16.93 0.50 -4.47
C HIS A 70 -15.61 1.05 -3.91
N VAL A 71 -14.49 0.47 -4.33
CA VAL A 71 -13.16 0.85 -3.87
C VAL A 71 -12.79 2.28 -4.29
N GLN A 72 -13.22 2.75 -5.48
CA GLN A 72 -13.03 4.14 -5.90
C GLN A 72 -13.78 5.13 -5.01
N LYS A 73 -15.03 4.82 -4.65
CA LYS A 73 -15.83 5.64 -3.72
C LYS A 73 -15.13 5.75 -2.37
N LEU A 74 -14.69 4.62 -1.82
CA LEU A 74 -13.99 4.58 -0.53
C LEU A 74 -12.62 5.26 -0.56
N TYR A 75 -11.87 5.11 -1.66
CA TYR A 75 -10.62 5.83 -1.88
C TYR A 75 -10.82 7.33 -1.80
N LYS A 76 -11.76 7.87 -2.58
CA LYS A 76 -12.06 9.31 -2.59
C LYS A 76 -12.46 9.79 -1.20
N ARG A 77 -13.35 9.05 -0.53
CA ARG A 77 -13.79 9.36 0.84
C ARG A 77 -12.61 9.43 1.82
N MET A 78 -11.75 8.42 1.84
CA MET A 78 -10.59 8.37 2.72
C MET A 78 -9.58 9.49 2.41
N HIS A 79 -9.23 9.65 1.13
CA HIS A 79 -8.26 10.63 0.68
C HIS A 79 -8.71 12.05 1.06
N ASP A 80 -9.91 12.44 0.64
CA ASP A 80 -10.41 13.80 0.82
C ASP A 80 -10.57 14.14 2.30
N GLN A 81 -11.18 13.25 3.10
CA GLN A 81 -11.34 13.52 4.53
C GLN A 81 -10.00 13.64 5.28
N ILE A 82 -8.95 12.92 4.87
CA ILE A 82 -7.62 13.05 5.47
C ILE A 82 -6.99 14.39 5.04
N THR A 83 -6.98 14.69 3.73
CA THR A 83 -6.31 15.89 3.19
C THR A 83 -7.02 17.19 3.57
N ASP A 84 -8.33 17.16 3.77
CA ASP A 84 -9.11 18.33 4.20
C ASP A 84 -8.88 18.67 5.68
N GLN A 85 -8.55 17.66 6.51
CA GLN A 85 -8.41 17.82 7.96
C GLN A 85 -6.96 17.96 8.43
N LEU A 86 -5.99 17.60 7.59
CA LEU A 86 -4.58 17.61 7.91
C LEU A 86 -3.78 18.34 6.81
N PRO A 87 -3.02 19.40 7.16
CA PRO A 87 -2.07 20.00 6.23
C PRO A 87 -0.84 19.10 6.04
N GLN A 88 -0.03 19.43 5.03
CA GLN A 88 1.25 18.77 4.75
C GLN A 88 1.14 17.24 4.61
N ILE A 89 0.15 16.81 3.84
CA ILE A 89 -0.06 15.41 3.44
C ILE A 89 0.30 15.27 1.96
N THR A 90 1.07 14.24 1.63
CA THR A 90 1.47 13.96 0.25
C THR A 90 0.94 12.60 -0.19
N LEU A 91 0.24 12.55 -1.33
CA LEU A 91 -0.12 11.30 -1.99
C LEU A 91 1.09 10.74 -2.75
N ASN A 92 1.50 9.52 -2.42
CA ASN A 92 2.62 8.87 -3.08
C ASN A 92 2.17 8.12 -4.35
N GLY A 93 2.73 8.52 -5.50
CA GLY A 93 2.42 7.97 -6.81
C GLY A 93 1.42 8.82 -7.62
N SER A 94 1.01 8.31 -8.79
CA SER A 94 0.10 9.05 -9.67
C SER A 94 -1.31 9.16 -9.08
N PRO A 95 -1.95 10.33 -9.10
CA PRO A 95 -3.35 10.49 -8.70
C PRO A 95 -4.33 9.88 -9.73
N SER A 96 -3.94 9.80 -11.01
CA SER A 96 -4.82 9.35 -12.11
C SER A 96 -4.52 7.94 -12.61
N GLN A 97 -3.27 7.48 -12.54
CA GLN A 97 -2.84 6.15 -12.98
C GLN A 97 -2.54 5.26 -11.78
N ARG A 98 -3.58 4.87 -11.03
CA ARG A 98 -3.44 4.08 -9.80
C ARG A 98 -4.50 3.03 -9.63
N TRP A 99 -4.18 2.00 -8.84
CA TRP A 99 -5.19 1.11 -8.26
C TRP A 99 -5.84 1.83 -7.06
N PRO A 100 -7.16 2.07 -7.07
CA PRO A 100 -7.83 2.84 -6.02
C PRO A 100 -7.77 2.16 -4.63
N GLY A 101 -7.68 0.83 -4.58
CA GLY A 101 -7.61 0.10 -3.30
C GLY A 101 -6.26 0.20 -2.59
N ASN A 102 -5.30 0.92 -3.18
CA ASN A 102 -4.06 1.30 -2.53
C ASN A 102 -4.15 2.79 -2.19
N VAL A 103 -4.07 3.18 -0.92
CA VAL A 103 -3.94 4.59 -0.54
C VAL A 103 -2.61 4.75 0.18
N ASN A 104 -1.66 5.45 -0.43
CA ASN A 104 -0.33 5.63 0.14
C ASN A 104 -0.07 7.12 0.38
N LEU A 105 -0.03 7.51 1.66
CA LEU A 105 0.10 8.90 2.08
C LEU A 105 1.33 9.07 2.97
N SER A 106 2.10 10.12 2.73
CA SER A 106 3.16 10.58 3.64
C SER A 106 2.66 11.73 4.50
N PHE A 107 2.96 11.65 5.80
CA PHE A 107 2.53 12.62 6.80
C PHE A 107 3.76 13.41 7.27
N ALA A 108 3.90 14.67 6.85
CA ALA A 108 5.07 15.45 7.24
C ALA A 108 5.12 15.69 8.77
N CYS A 109 6.35 15.75 9.31
CA CYS A 109 6.67 16.01 10.70
C CYS A 109 6.11 14.98 11.71
N VAL A 110 5.81 13.76 11.26
CA VAL A 110 5.35 12.64 12.10
C VAL A 110 6.25 11.44 11.91
N GLU A 111 6.75 10.86 12.99
CA GLU A 111 7.55 9.64 12.92
C GLU A 111 6.65 8.43 12.58
N GLY A 112 6.99 7.69 11.50
CA GLY A 112 6.10 6.70 10.91
C GLY A 112 5.90 5.43 11.74
N GLU A 113 6.90 4.98 12.49
CA GLU A 113 6.76 3.84 13.40
C GLU A 113 5.84 4.20 14.56
N SER A 114 6.00 5.39 15.16
CA SER A 114 5.09 5.92 16.19
C SER A 114 3.65 6.00 15.70
N LEU A 115 3.42 6.47 14.47
CA LEU A 115 2.09 6.52 13.89
C LEU A 115 1.53 5.11 13.64
N LEU A 116 2.33 4.20 13.08
CA LEU A 116 1.94 2.80 12.87
C LEU A 116 1.57 2.12 14.20
N MET A 117 2.39 2.29 15.24
CA MET A 117 2.15 1.75 16.58
C MET A 117 0.89 2.34 17.23
N SER A 118 0.63 3.64 17.03
CA SER A 118 -0.57 4.30 17.55
C SER A 118 -1.85 3.76 16.90
N LEU A 119 -1.79 3.37 15.62
CA LEU A 119 -2.91 2.83 14.86
C LEU A 119 -3.07 1.30 15.01
N ALA A 120 -2.01 0.57 15.39
CA ALA A 120 -1.97 -0.89 15.38
C ALA A 120 -3.06 -1.57 16.23
N LYS A 121 -3.60 -0.88 17.24
CA LYS A 121 -4.67 -1.40 18.11
C LYS A 121 -6.06 -1.36 17.47
N THR A 122 -6.26 -0.52 16.46
CA THR A 122 -7.59 -0.18 15.96
C THR A 122 -7.74 -0.36 14.45
N THR A 123 -6.65 -0.18 13.70
CA THR A 123 -6.63 -0.33 12.25
C THR A 123 -5.36 -1.09 11.81
N ALA A 124 -5.54 -2.15 10.99
CA ALA A 124 -4.43 -2.84 10.36
C ALA A 124 -3.96 -2.05 9.12
N VAL A 125 -2.78 -1.44 9.20
CA VAL A 125 -2.13 -0.71 8.11
C VAL A 125 -0.70 -1.17 7.91
N SER A 126 -0.07 -0.78 6.81
CA SER A 126 1.34 -1.06 6.55
C SER A 126 2.11 0.24 6.38
N SER A 127 3.35 0.31 6.85
CA SER A 127 4.24 1.43 6.57
C SER A 127 5.01 1.21 5.26
N GLY A 128 5.44 2.30 4.63
CA GLY A 128 6.42 2.26 3.54
C GLY A 128 7.85 2.05 4.05
N SER A 129 8.14 2.21 5.34
CA SER A 129 9.33 1.58 5.91
C SER A 129 9.15 0.07 5.81
N ALA A 130 10.17 -0.64 5.33
CA ALA A 130 10.06 -2.06 5.05
C ALA A 130 9.76 -2.85 6.34
N CYS A 131 8.47 -3.08 6.65
CA CYS A 131 8.00 -3.75 7.87
C CYS A 131 8.40 -5.23 8.01
N THR A 132 9.37 -5.72 7.22
CA THR A 132 9.95 -7.07 7.30
C THR A 132 11.46 -7.11 7.02
N SER A 133 12.13 -5.98 6.75
CA SER A 133 13.59 -5.98 6.68
C SER A 133 14.17 -5.67 8.05
N ALA A 134 15.21 -6.38 8.44
CA ALA A 134 16.02 -6.05 9.62
C ALA A 134 16.75 -4.70 9.49
N SER A 135 16.58 -3.97 8.38
CA SER A 135 17.15 -2.64 8.15
C SER A 135 16.08 -1.56 8.26
N LEU A 136 16.44 -0.47 8.92
CA LEU A 136 15.70 0.79 9.02
C LEU A 136 15.65 1.56 7.70
N GLU A 137 15.96 0.95 6.56
CA GLU A 137 16.08 1.70 5.30
C GLU A 137 14.70 2.14 4.76
N PRO A 138 14.60 3.37 4.22
CA PRO A 138 13.39 3.86 3.58
C PRO A 138 13.03 3.00 2.37
N SER A 139 11.75 2.96 1.99
CA SER A 139 11.31 2.18 0.82
C SER A 139 12.05 2.59 -0.44
N TYR A 140 12.72 1.60 -1.05
CA TYR A 140 13.37 1.76 -2.35
C TYR A 140 12.38 2.15 -3.45
N VAL A 141 11.09 1.80 -3.32
CA VAL A 141 10.04 2.19 -4.26
C VAL A 141 9.72 3.67 -4.13
N LEU A 142 9.59 4.19 -2.89
CA LEU A 142 9.33 5.61 -2.65
C LEU A 142 10.53 6.46 -3.10
N ARG A 143 11.75 6.01 -2.80
CA ARG A 143 12.98 6.63 -3.31
C ARG A 143 13.02 6.66 -4.84
N ALA A 144 12.64 5.57 -5.50
CA ALA A 144 12.64 5.48 -6.97
C ALA A 144 11.63 6.43 -7.64
N ILE A 145 10.55 6.82 -6.95
CA ILE A 145 9.57 7.80 -7.45
C ILE A 145 9.87 9.23 -6.97
N GLY A 146 11.03 9.47 -6.34
CA GLY A 146 11.50 10.79 -5.94
C GLY A 146 10.90 11.34 -4.64
N VAL A 147 10.28 10.49 -3.81
CA VAL A 147 9.88 10.90 -2.44
C VAL A 147 11.14 11.09 -1.61
N SER A 148 11.21 12.19 -0.86
CA SER A 148 12.35 12.46 0.03
C SER A 148 12.47 11.39 1.10
N GLU A 149 13.69 11.16 1.59
CA GLU A 149 13.97 10.18 2.63
C GLU A 149 13.11 10.42 3.88
N ASP A 150 13.04 11.67 4.35
CA ASP A 150 12.19 12.08 5.46
C ASP A 150 10.73 11.65 5.26
N LEU A 151 10.12 11.96 4.10
CA LEU A 151 8.71 11.61 3.83
C LEU A 151 8.51 10.11 3.57
N ALA A 152 9.54 9.39 3.15
CA ALA A 152 9.46 7.95 2.95
C ALA A 152 9.29 7.22 4.29
N HIS A 153 9.95 7.71 5.35
CA HIS A 153 9.81 7.19 6.71
C HIS A 153 8.43 7.45 7.32
N THR A 154 7.71 8.48 6.86
CA THR A 154 6.41 8.87 7.41
C THR A 154 5.23 8.38 6.58
N SER A 155 5.47 7.41 5.68
CA SER A 155 4.45 6.93 4.76
C SER A 155 3.63 5.76 5.32
N LEU A 156 2.31 5.85 5.19
CA LEU A 156 1.39 4.74 5.45
C LEU A 156 0.67 4.32 4.19
N ARG A 157 0.48 3.01 4.06
CA ARG A 157 -0.31 2.36 3.01
C ARG A 157 -1.54 1.68 3.61
N PHE A 158 -2.69 2.21 3.24
CA PHE A 158 -4.01 1.65 3.51
C PHE A 158 -4.46 0.76 2.35
N GLY A 159 -5.03 -0.39 2.69
CA GLY A 159 -5.61 -1.33 1.74
C GLY A 159 -7.12 -1.32 1.84
N ILE A 160 -7.80 -0.99 0.73
CA ILE A 160 -9.27 -1.01 0.63
C ILE A 160 -9.65 -2.16 -0.31
N GLY A 161 -10.62 -2.98 0.11
CA GLY A 161 -11.09 -4.13 -0.63
C GLY A 161 -12.62 -4.23 -0.68
N ARG A 162 -13.10 -5.36 -1.20
CA ARG A 162 -14.52 -5.68 -1.42
C ARG A 162 -15.35 -5.57 -0.14
N PHE A 163 -14.78 -6.02 0.97
CA PHE A 163 -15.48 -6.10 2.26
C PHE A 163 -15.27 -4.87 3.14
N THR A 164 -14.45 -3.90 2.71
CA THR A 164 -14.26 -2.66 3.46
C THR A 164 -15.54 -1.84 3.40
N THR A 165 -15.95 -1.27 4.52
CA THR A 165 -17.17 -0.46 4.65
C THR A 165 -16.86 1.03 4.80
N GLU A 166 -17.84 1.89 4.52
CA GLU A 166 -17.70 3.33 4.76
C GLU A 166 -17.46 3.65 6.24
N ALA A 167 -18.10 2.90 7.14
CA ALA A 167 -17.93 3.07 8.59
C ALA A 167 -16.51 2.73 9.05
N GLU A 168 -15.89 1.68 8.50
CA GLU A 168 -14.49 1.36 8.76
C GLU A 168 -13.56 2.46 8.23
N VAL A 169 -13.83 2.98 7.03
CA VAL A 169 -13.08 4.11 6.47
C VAL A 169 -13.17 5.33 7.37
N ASP A 170 -14.38 5.73 7.78
CA ASP A 170 -14.58 6.89 8.65
C ASP A 170 -13.89 6.72 10.00
N LYS A 171 -13.98 5.52 10.59
CA LYS A 171 -13.29 5.20 11.84
C LYS A 171 -11.78 5.34 11.68
N THR A 172 -11.21 4.74 10.63
CA THR A 172 -9.77 4.82 10.37
C THR A 172 -9.33 6.26 10.12
N VAL A 173 -10.09 7.05 9.35
CA VAL A 173 -9.77 8.47 9.11
C VAL A 173 -9.74 9.25 10.42
N ASN A 174 -10.77 9.11 11.27
CA ASN A 174 -10.84 9.80 12.55
C ASN A 174 -9.65 9.46 13.46
N GLU A 175 -9.24 8.19 13.48
CA GLU A 175 -8.07 7.75 14.24
C GLU A 175 -6.76 8.30 13.68
N VAL A 176 -6.57 8.25 12.36
CA VAL A 176 -5.39 8.82 11.68
C VAL A 176 -5.28 10.31 11.97
N VAL A 177 -6.37 11.06 11.82
CA VAL A 177 -6.39 12.52 12.08
C VAL A 177 -6.04 12.81 13.54
N ARG A 178 -6.62 12.06 14.48
CA ARG A 178 -6.33 12.22 15.92
C ARG A 178 -4.86 11.95 16.22
N GLU A 179 -4.32 10.82 15.77
CA GLU A 179 -2.94 10.44 16.10
C GLU A 179 -1.90 11.33 15.39
N VAL A 180 -2.16 11.74 14.14
CA VAL A 180 -1.28 12.68 13.43
C VAL A 180 -1.21 14.02 14.15
N ARG A 181 -2.35 14.58 14.58
CA ARG A 181 -2.37 15.83 15.37
C ARG A 181 -1.59 15.67 16.68
N ARG A 182 -1.88 14.61 17.44
CA ARG A 182 -1.19 14.32 18.70
C ARG A 182 0.32 14.19 18.53
N LEU A 183 0.79 13.51 17.48
CA LEU A 183 2.22 13.34 17.21
C LEU A 183 2.87 14.65 16.74
N ARG A 184 2.16 15.46 15.95
CA ARG A 184 2.60 16.78 15.52
C ARG A 184 2.73 17.76 16.68
N ASP A 185 1.83 17.72 17.65
CA ASP A 185 1.87 18.57 18.85
C ASP A 185 3.11 18.31 19.74
N MET A 186 3.74 17.13 19.59
CA MET A 186 4.97 16.76 20.31
C MET A 186 6.22 16.87 19.42
N SER A 187 6.07 17.28 18.16
CA SER A 187 7.14 17.25 17.15
C SER A 187 7.78 18.63 17.01
N PRO A 188 9.07 18.82 17.37
CA PRO A 188 9.75 20.10 17.17
C PRO A 188 9.87 20.46 15.68
N LEU A 189 9.89 19.46 14.80
CA LEU A 189 9.87 19.68 13.34
C LEU A 189 8.55 20.29 12.87
N TRP A 190 7.44 20.03 13.58
CA TRP A 190 6.15 20.62 13.24
C TRP A 190 6.07 22.10 13.65
N GLU A 191 6.65 22.47 14.79
CA GLU A 191 6.75 23.88 15.20
C GLU A 191 7.52 24.72 14.17
N LEU A 192 8.69 24.23 13.73
CA LEU A 192 9.51 24.87 12.71
C LEU A 192 8.78 24.97 11.35
N GLU A 193 8.05 23.92 10.97
CA GLU A 193 7.26 23.91 9.73
C GLU A 193 6.12 24.95 9.78
N LEU A 194 5.44 25.07 10.92
CA LEU A 194 4.40 26.09 11.11
C LEU A 194 4.96 27.52 11.05
N GLU A 195 6.15 27.75 11.60
CA GLU A 195 6.84 29.04 11.48
C GLU A 195 7.26 29.34 10.03
N ALA A 196 7.79 28.35 9.31
CA ALA A 196 8.14 28.49 7.90
C ALA A 196 6.91 28.82 7.02
N LEU A 197 5.76 28.22 7.31
CA LEU A 197 4.49 28.50 6.63
C LEU A 197 3.97 29.91 6.91
N LYS A 198 4.11 30.41 8.14
CA LYS A 198 3.72 31.78 8.51
C LYS A 198 4.62 32.85 7.87
N THR A 199 5.89 32.52 7.64
CA THR A 199 6.91 33.45 7.13
C THR A 199 7.07 33.43 5.60
N GLY A 200 6.29 32.61 4.89
CA GLY A 200 6.28 32.60 3.42
C GLY A 200 7.44 31.84 2.76
N GLY A 201 8.05 30.87 3.45
CA GLY A 201 8.98 29.92 2.83
C GLY A 201 10.41 30.43 2.59
N GLN A 202 10.90 31.42 3.36
CA GLN A 202 12.35 31.64 3.43
C GLN A 202 12.97 30.59 4.36
N LYS A 203 13.47 29.49 3.77
CA LYS A 203 14.36 28.56 4.47
C LYS A 203 15.61 29.33 4.92
N GLN A 204 15.66 29.74 6.19
CA GLN A 204 16.92 30.15 6.80
C GLN A 204 17.80 28.89 6.90
N ALA A 205 18.88 28.89 6.12
CA ALA A 205 19.90 27.86 6.20
C ALA A 205 20.54 27.92 7.59
N VAL A 206 20.21 26.96 8.45
CA VAL A 206 20.91 26.75 9.72
C VAL A 206 22.24 26.08 9.38
N THR A 207 23.32 26.85 9.38
CA THR A 207 24.69 26.33 9.36
C THR A 207 25.03 25.81 10.75
N TRP A 208 25.28 24.51 10.87
CA TRP A 208 25.87 23.93 12.08
C TRP A 208 27.38 24.20 12.08
N SER A 209 27.88 24.83 13.15
CA SER A 209 29.31 24.97 13.47
C SER A 209 29.78 23.83 14.35
#